data_AF-A0A519Y5X0-F1
#
_entry.id   AF-A0A519Y5X0-F1
#
_cell.length_a   1.000
_cell.length_b   1.000
_cell.length_c   1.000
_cell.angle_alpha   90.00
_cell.angle_beta   90.00
_cell.angle_gamma   90.00
#
_symmetry.space_group_name_H-M   'P 1'
#
loop_
_entity.id
_entity.type
_entity.pdbx_description
1 polymer ?
#
loop_
_entity_poly.entity_id
_entity_poly.type
_entity_poly.pdbx_seq_one_letter_code
_entity_poly.pdbx_strand_id
1 'polypeptide(L)'
;MLASNTGRKRFGLRRKPTVDANAPAATLATTATANVETNQKFQLAPRIGFRGGINLNSRRRGLLFDGQVQLQFGKTRDAATAEWFAVKDSIDPRNLDLDLRKLKSEDGSELTTGLFVSDTDNRIYPLYAAPKGTAGDIPLLEVAGTLHYDAKRGDYTISDHDPTDGTRYQGTVLNMRDSTSQMTFRGPMSFINSNKNYGIVASGVGQANPDSATYRVRALLGIDAVMPAKAVEQMATTLAKVTKNAPEALDGSTDELYNIAQFAGDKGVEAFNNRRPGAAAPTLASISPKLQHTITLSKVSLRWNAKQKAWYSVGKIGLSGVGKQGLNALVDGYVEIKHDNATDVVEIYLEAEPQTWYHLRYANNVLLVKSSSEDFDGLISAKQKGSIET
;
A
#
# COMPACT_ATOMS: atom_id res chain seq x y z
N MET A 1 -45.01 -40.93 85.26
CA MET A 1 -44.85 -42.40 85.12
C MET A 1 -44.05 -42.64 83.84
N LEU A 2 -42.76 -42.93 83.95
CA LEU A 2 -42.17 -44.29 83.89
C LEU A 2 -42.60 -45.05 82.62
N ALA A 3 -41.74 -45.08 81.59
CA ALA A 3 -40.96 -46.26 81.15
C ALA A 3 -41.52 -46.70 79.76
N SER A 4 -40.82 -47.30 78.80
CA SER A 4 -39.44 -47.73 78.62
C SER A 4 -39.26 -48.10 77.14
N ASN A 5 -38.02 -48.05 76.70
CA ASN A 5 -37.48 -48.45 75.40
C ASN A 5 -37.81 -49.91 75.00
N THR A 6 -37.87 -50.22 73.70
CA THR A 6 -37.17 -51.37 73.05
C THR A 6 -37.44 -51.39 71.55
N GLY A 7 -36.36 -51.39 70.76
CA GLY A 7 -36.42 -51.36 69.29
C GLY A 7 -36.44 -52.73 68.62
N ARG A 8 -36.71 -52.72 67.31
CA ARG A 8 -36.29 -53.75 66.36
C ARG A 8 -36.01 -53.10 65.00
N LYS A 9 -34.72 -53.03 64.63
CA LYS A 9 -34.24 -52.61 63.32
C LYS A 9 -34.65 -53.64 62.26
N ARG A 10 -35.41 -53.24 61.24
CA ARG A 10 -35.60 -54.02 60.00
C ARG A 10 -34.51 -53.61 59.01
N PHE A 11 -33.65 -54.57 58.65
CA PHE A 11 -32.69 -54.44 57.56
C PHE A 11 -33.44 -54.43 56.22
N GLY A 12 -33.53 -53.26 55.58
CA GLY A 12 -33.88 -53.17 54.17
C GLY A 12 -32.62 -53.32 53.33
N LEU A 13 -32.55 -54.37 52.51
CA LEU A 13 -31.53 -54.53 51.47
C LEU A 13 -31.62 -53.35 50.48
N ARG A 14 -30.73 -52.36 50.63
CA ARG A 14 -30.48 -51.35 49.60
C ARG A 14 -29.87 -52.06 48.39
N ARG A 15 -30.64 -52.12 47.29
CA ARG A 15 -30.16 -52.48 45.96
C ARG A 15 -28.90 -51.65 45.64
N LYS A 16 -27.83 -52.33 45.21
CA LYS A 16 -26.67 -51.69 44.57
C LYS A 16 -27.19 -50.81 43.42
N PRO A 17 -26.66 -49.60 43.23
CA PRO A 17 -26.89 -48.88 41.99
C PRO A 17 -26.32 -49.73 40.85
N THR A 18 -27.18 -50.10 39.91
CA THR A 18 -26.77 -50.54 38.59
C THR A 18 -25.91 -49.44 37.99
N VAL A 19 -24.66 -49.77 37.68
CA VAL A 19 -23.76 -48.91 36.91
C VAL A 19 -24.42 -48.76 35.54
N ASP A 20 -24.86 -47.56 35.20
CA ASP A 20 -25.32 -47.24 33.86
C ASP A 20 -24.17 -47.50 32.88
N ALA A 21 -24.27 -48.61 32.13
CA ALA A 21 -23.30 -49.01 31.12
C ALA A 21 -23.44 -48.19 29.82
N ASN A 22 -23.80 -46.91 29.93
CA ASN A 22 -23.99 -46.01 28.79
C ASN A 22 -23.69 -44.54 29.14
N ALA A 23 -22.74 -44.29 30.05
CA ALA A 23 -22.07 -42.99 30.06
C ALA A 23 -21.11 -42.95 28.86
N PRO A 24 -21.20 -41.97 27.93
CA PRO A 24 -20.19 -41.83 26.88
C PRO A 24 -18.83 -41.71 27.57
N ALA A 25 -17.88 -42.54 27.14
CA ALA A 25 -16.53 -42.54 27.68
C ALA A 25 -16.03 -41.09 27.79
N ALA A 26 -15.57 -40.69 28.97
CA ALA A 26 -14.93 -39.40 29.16
C ALA A 26 -13.78 -39.33 28.15
N THR A 27 -14.00 -38.59 27.06
CA THR A 27 -13.03 -38.46 26.00
C THR A 27 -11.86 -37.69 26.59
N LEU A 28 -10.73 -38.35 26.82
CA LEU A 28 -9.58 -37.68 27.42
C LEU A 28 -9.06 -36.64 26.42
N ALA A 29 -8.91 -35.40 26.85
CA ALA A 29 -8.29 -34.33 26.08
C ALA A 29 -7.00 -33.94 26.77
N THR A 30 -5.88 -33.99 26.06
CA THR A 30 -4.62 -33.45 26.56
C THR A 30 -4.68 -31.94 26.38
N THR A 31 -4.52 -31.21 27.49
CA THR A 31 -4.40 -29.76 27.48
C THR A 31 -3.04 -29.37 28.05
N ALA A 32 -2.46 -28.31 27.52
CA ALA A 32 -1.24 -27.72 28.06
C ALA A 32 -1.34 -26.20 27.95
N THR A 33 -0.77 -25.50 28.91
CA THR A 33 -0.69 -24.05 28.91
C THR A 33 0.76 -23.63 29.10
N ALA A 34 1.15 -22.56 28.42
CA ALA A 34 2.43 -21.90 28.60
C ALA A 34 2.22 -20.39 28.55
N ASN A 35 3.07 -19.65 29.25
CA ASN A 35 3.09 -18.19 29.18
C ASN A 35 4.48 -17.74 28.76
N VAL A 36 4.54 -16.95 27.70
CA VAL A 36 5.78 -16.39 27.14
C VAL A 36 5.98 -15.00 27.70
N GLU A 37 7.03 -14.84 28.52
CA GLU A 37 7.43 -13.54 29.06
C GLU A 37 8.22 -12.73 28.02
N THR A 38 8.19 -11.39 28.16
CA THR A 38 8.86 -10.47 27.23
C THR A 38 10.37 -10.71 27.11
N ASN A 39 11.03 -11.17 28.18
CA ASN A 39 12.46 -11.45 28.23
C ASN A 39 12.86 -12.75 27.47
N GLN A 40 11.91 -13.63 27.13
CA GLN A 40 12.19 -14.92 26.50
C GLN A 40 12.44 -14.82 24.99
N LYS A 41 12.16 -13.67 24.36
CA LYS A 41 12.40 -13.40 22.93
C LYS A 41 11.86 -14.49 21.99
N PHE A 42 10.76 -15.14 22.37
CA PHE A 42 10.11 -16.17 21.57
C PHE A 42 9.56 -15.59 20.26
N GLN A 43 9.60 -16.38 19.19
CA GLN A 43 9.10 -15.99 17.87
C GLN A 43 8.15 -17.05 17.31
N LEU A 44 7.03 -16.62 16.73
CA LEU A 44 6.06 -17.51 16.06
C LEU A 44 6.57 -18.00 14.71
N ALA A 45 7.23 -17.08 14.00
CA ALA A 45 7.89 -17.27 12.72
C ALA A 45 9.11 -16.35 12.69
N PRO A 46 10.07 -16.53 11.77
CA PRO A 46 11.26 -15.68 11.70
C PRO A 46 10.90 -14.20 11.68
N ARG A 47 11.32 -13.43 12.70
CA ARG A 47 11.01 -11.99 12.86
C ARG A 47 9.57 -11.65 13.27
N ILE A 48 8.79 -12.62 13.75
CA ILE A 48 7.50 -12.36 14.35
C ILE A 48 7.62 -12.68 15.83
N GLY A 49 7.86 -11.65 16.64
CA GLY A 49 7.94 -11.77 18.09
C GLY A 49 6.58 -12.08 18.68
N PHE A 50 6.54 -12.88 19.74
CA PHE A 50 5.31 -13.15 20.48
C PHE A 50 5.53 -13.12 21.99
N ARG A 51 4.54 -12.62 22.72
CA ARG A 51 4.44 -12.67 24.18
C ARG A 51 3.01 -12.95 24.60
N GLY A 52 2.81 -13.69 25.69
CA GLY A 52 1.49 -14.05 26.21
C GLY A 52 1.23 -15.55 26.26
N GLY A 53 -0.05 -15.92 26.33
CA GLY A 53 -0.50 -17.27 26.59
C GLY A 53 -0.51 -18.16 25.34
N ILE A 54 -0.06 -19.40 25.50
CA ILE A 54 -0.16 -20.47 24.51
C ILE A 54 -0.97 -21.60 25.12
N ASN A 55 -2.02 -22.04 24.44
CA ASN A 55 -2.88 -23.12 24.87
C ASN A 55 -2.90 -24.25 23.83
N LEU A 56 -2.59 -25.46 24.26
CA LEU A 56 -2.77 -26.69 23.48
C LEU A 56 -4.06 -27.37 23.90
N ASN A 57 -4.83 -27.84 22.93
CA ASN A 57 -5.93 -28.77 23.15
C ASN A 57 -5.86 -29.87 22.10
N SER A 58 -5.66 -31.12 22.50
CA SER A 58 -5.49 -32.25 21.58
C SER A 58 -6.67 -32.51 20.65
N ARG A 59 -7.83 -31.89 20.90
CA ARG A 59 -9.01 -31.97 20.03
C ARG A 59 -9.06 -30.87 18.97
N ARG A 60 -8.19 -29.87 19.05
CA ARG A 60 -8.06 -28.80 18.05
C ARG A 60 -6.70 -28.94 17.37
N ARG A 61 -6.68 -28.73 16.05
CA ARG A 61 -5.41 -28.63 15.32
C ARG A 61 -4.78 -27.28 15.62
N GLY A 62 -3.47 -27.26 15.83
CA GLY A 62 -2.72 -26.04 16.12
C GLY A 62 -2.66 -25.68 17.59
N LEU A 63 -1.87 -24.64 17.88
CA LEU A 63 -1.80 -24.01 19.19
C LEU A 63 -2.64 -22.74 19.17
N LEU A 64 -3.38 -22.48 20.24
CA LEU A 64 -4.12 -21.23 20.42
C LEU A 64 -3.20 -20.22 21.10
N PHE A 65 -2.95 -19.11 20.42
CA PHE A 65 -2.17 -18.00 20.94
C PHE A 65 -3.13 -16.90 21.41
N ASP A 66 -2.94 -16.41 22.64
CA ASP A 66 -3.70 -15.32 23.25
C ASP A 66 -2.70 -14.37 23.91
N GLY A 67 -2.37 -13.29 23.20
CA GLY A 67 -1.28 -12.42 23.60
C GLY A 67 -1.05 -11.28 22.62
N GLN A 68 0.21 -10.93 22.42
CA GLN A 68 0.61 -9.87 21.50
C GLN A 68 1.72 -10.35 20.57
N VAL A 69 1.74 -9.77 19.36
CA VAL A 69 2.75 -9.98 18.34
C VAL A 69 3.42 -8.68 17.95
N GLN A 70 4.65 -8.78 17.46
CA GLN A 70 5.42 -7.65 16.94
C GLN A 70 6.15 -8.04 15.65
N LEU A 71 6.07 -7.20 14.62
CA LEU A 71 6.69 -7.43 13.32
C LEU A 71 8.13 -6.88 13.31
N GLN A 72 9.12 -7.73 13.60
CA GLN A 72 10.52 -7.36 13.86
C GLN A 72 11.38 -7.29 12.58
N PHE A 73 10.91 -6.55 11.57
CA PHE A 73 11.59 -6.36 10.29
C PHE A 73 12.63 -5.23 10.33
N GLY A 74 13.54 -5.20 9.34
CA GLY A 74 14.57 -4.15 9.23
C GLY A 74 15.72 -4.26 10.25
N LYS A 75 16.64 -3.30 10.16
CA LYS A 75 17.73 -3.11 11.14
C LYS A 75 17.23 -2.49 12.45
N THR A 76 16.38 -1.48 12.34
CA THR A 76 15.75 -0.82 13.49
C THR A 76 14.52 -1.62 13.89
N ARG A 77 14.51 -2.09 15.14
CA ARG A 77 13.44 -2.96 15.69
C ARG A 77 13.00 -2.40 17.03
N ASP A 78 12.49 -1.18 16.99
CA ASP A 78 12.00 -0.48 18.16
C ASP A 78 10.54 -0.04 17.95
N ALA A 79 10.00 0.61 18.97
CA ALA A 79 8.61 1.07 18.97
C ALA A 79 8.32 2.12 17.89
N ALA A 80 9.33 2.75 17.29
CA ALA A 80 9.13 3.72 16.21
C ALA A 80 8.79 3.02 14.89
N THR A 81 9.20 1.76 14.70
CA THR A 81 8.94 1.01 13.46
C THR A 81 8.02 -0.20 13.65
N ALA A 82 7.92 -0.76 14.86
CA ALA A 82 7.11 -1.94 15.14
C ALA A 82 6.61 -1.96 16.59
N GLU A 83 5.30 -1.95 16.77
CA GLU A 83 4.66 -2.00 18.08
C GLU A 83 4.01 -3.36 18.34
N TRP A 84 3.75 -3.65 19.63
CA TRP A 84 3.03 -4.86 20.04
C TRP A 84 1.53 -4.65 19.84
N PHE A 85 0.88 -5.56 19.12
CA PHE A 85 -0.57 -5.58 18.94
C PHE A 85 -1.17 -6.92 19.33
N ALA A 86 -2.43 -6.90 19.76
CA ALA A 86 -3.10 -8.09 20.26
C ALA A 86 -3.33 -9.12 19.15
N VAL A 87 -3.13 -10.39 19.47
CA VAL A 87 -3.52 -11.54 18.65
C VAL A 87 -4.24 -12.56 19.51
N LYS A 88 -5.33 -13.10 18.97
CA LYS A 88 -6.06 -14.21 19.57
C LYS A 88 -6.52 -15.16 18.49
N ASP A 89 -5.66 -16.09 18.12
CA ASP A 89 -5.92 -17.01 17.01
C ASP A 89 -5.21 -18.35 17.14
N SER A 90 -5.70 -19.33 16.38
CA SER A 90 -5.06 -20.62 16.17
C SER A 90 -4.05 -20.49 15.04
N ILE A 91 -2.77 -20.39 15.39
CA ILE A 91 -1.69 -20.15 14.43
C ILE A 91 -0.95 -21.45 14.12
N ASP A 92 -0.78 -21.75 12.83
CA ASP A 92 0.17 -22.77 12.35
C ASP A 92 1.52 -22.08 12.07
N PRO A 93 2.61 -22.42 12.79
CA PRO A 93 3.92 -21.83 12.54
C PRO A 93 4.47 -22.06 11.13
N ARG A 94 3.96 -23.07 10.40
CA ARG A 94 4.36 -23.35 9.01
C ARG A 94 3.61 -22.51 7.98
N ASN A 95 2.48 -21.93 8.38
CA ASN A 95 1.60 -21.16 7.52
C ASN A 95 0.95 -20.05 8.36
N LEU A 96 1.77 -19.07 8.74
CA LEU A 96 1.36 -17.98 9.60
C LEU A 96 0.52 -16.98 8.79
N ASP A 97 -0.73 -16.82 9.18
CA ASP A 97 -1.60 -15.74 8.73
C ASP A 97 -1.91 -14.81 9.91
N LEU A 98 -1.70 -13.50 9.74
CA LEU A 98 -2.10 -12.48 10.72
C LEU A 98 -2.95 -11.42 10.04
N ASP A 99 -4.11 -11.09 10.62
CA ASP A 99 -4.93 -9.98 10.15
C ASP A 99 -4.32 -8.65 10.63
N LEU A 100 -3.90 -7.83 9.68
CA LEU A 100 -3.34 -6.50 9.90
C LEU A 100 -4.37 -5.38 9.63
N ARG A 101 -5.67 -5.71 9.56
CA ARG A 101 -6.73 -4.70 9.40
C ARG A 101 -7.05 -4.06 10.74
N LYS A 102 -7.07 -2.71 10.77
CA LYS A 102 -7.49 -1.90 11.93
C LYS A 102 -6.73 -2.23 13.22
N LEU A 103 -5.42 -2.43 13.10
CA LEU A 103 -4.56 -2.73 14.23
C LEU A 103 -4.53 -1.57 15.23
N LYS A 104 -4.46 -1.93 16.50
CA LYS A 104 -4.29 -1.00 17.60
C LYS A 104 -3.25 -1.51 18.59
N SER A 105 -2.46 -0.59 19.12
CA SER A 105 -1.61 -0.81 20.28
C SER A 105 -2.46 -0.98 21.54
N GLU A 106 -1.79 -1.30 22.65
CA GLU A 106 -2.40 -1.47 23.97
C GLU A 106 -3.05 -0.17 24.50
N ASP A 107 -2.50 0.99 24.16
CA ASP A 107 -3.06 2.30 24.51
C ASP A 107 -4.19 2.77 23.57
N GLY A 108 -4.49 1.98 22.54
CA GLY A 108 -5.55 2.24 21.56
C GLY A 108 -5.14 3.07 20.35
N SER A 109 -3.85 3.45 20.24
CA SER A 109 -3.31 4.13 19.05
C SER A 109 -3.43 3.26 17.80
N GLU A 110 -3.73 3.89 16.67
CA GLU A 110 -3.83 3.19 15.38
C GLU A 110 -2.45 2.81 14.86
N LEU A 111 -2.31 1.56 14.44
CA LEU A 111 -1.06 1.03 13.89
C LEU A 111 -1.21 0.80 12.39
N THR A 112 -0.23 1.27 11.64
CA THR A 112 -0.21 1.15 10.18
C THR A 112 1.03 0.42 9.70
N THR A 113 0.98 -0.08 8.47
CA THR A 113 2.08 -0.78 7.82
C THR A 113 2.29 -0.23 6.42
N GLY A 114 3.55 0.01 6.04
CA GLY A 114 3.86 0.56 4.73
C GLY A 114 5.11 1.42 4.70
N LEU A 115 5.17 2.33 3.73
CA LEU A 115 6.22 3.32 3.55
C LEU A 115 5.60 4.72 3.69
N PHE A 116 6.29 5.59 4.42
CA PHE A 116 5.83 6.93 4.75
C PHE A 116 6.93 7.94 4.47
N VAL A 117 6.56 9.17 4.09
CA VAL A 117 7.49 10.30 4.01
C VAL A 117 7.27 11.16 5.23
N SER A 118 8.32 11.38 6.03
CA SER A 118 8.18 12.21 7.23
C SER A 118 7.96 13.68 6.87
N ASP A 119 7.00 14.35 7.50
CA ASP A 119 6.82 15.80 7.36
C ASP A 119 7.89 16.62 8.11
N THR A 120 8.61 15.99 9.05
CA THR A 120 9.63 16.63 9.88
C THR A 120 10.99 16.71 9.19
N ASP A 121 11.41 15.63 8.51
CA ASP A 121 12.74 15.53 7.92
C ASP A 121 12.74 15.04 6.46
N ASN A 122 11.57 14.84 5.85
CA ASN A 122 11.37 14.40 4.46
C ASN A 122 12.11 13.11 4.10
N ARG A 123 12.43 12.26 5.08
CA ARG A 123 12.96 10.92 4.80
C ARG A 123 11.82 9.94 4.60
N ILE A 124 12.06 8.95 3.75
CA ILE A 124 11.19 7.79 3.64
C ILE A 124 11.55 6.82 4.76
N TYR A 125 10.55 6.32 5.48
CA TYR A 125 10.73 5.33 6.54
C TYR A 125 9.64 4.26 6.48
N PRO A 126 9.93 3.02 6.92
CA PRO A 126 8.95 1.96 6.98
C PRO A 126 8.22 1.94 8.33
N LEU A 127 6.96 1.49 8.32
CA LEU A 127 6.26 1.06 9.53
C LEU A 127 5.82 -0.39 9.35
N TYR A 128 5.97 -1.18 10.41
CA TYR A 128 5.63 -2.60 10.52
C TYR A 128 4.63 -2.80 11.66
N ALA A 129 3.43 -2.22 11.52
CA ALA A 129 2.45 -2.05 12.59
C ALA A 129 2.96 -1.14 13.72
N ALA A 130 3.09 0.14 13.41
CA ALA A 130 3.46 1.20 14.35
C ALA A 130 2.67 2.49 14.02
N PRO A 131 2.53 3.44 14.97
CA PRO A 131 1.91 4.72 14.70
C PRO A 131 2.77 5.56 13.75
N LYS A 132 2.13 6.48 13.01
CA LYS A 132 2.85 7.50 12.22
C LYS A 132 3.66 8.40 13.15
N GLY A 133 4.79 8.94 12.68
CA GLY A 133 5.61 9.84 13.48
C GLY A 133 4.85 11.13 13.79
N THR A 134 4.14 11.64 12.79
CA THR A 134 3.20 12.75 12.91
C THR A 134 1.94 12.48 12.08
N ALA A 135 0.90 13.28 12.30
CA ALA A 135 -0.31 13.23 11.46
C ALA A 135 -0.09 13.81 10.05
N GLY A 136 1.00 14.56 9.82
CA GLY A 136 1.34 15.16 8.54
C GLY A 136 2.16 14.24 7.62
N ASP A 137 2.69 13.14 8.15
CA ASP A 137 3.47 12.16 7.38
C ASP A 137 2.65 11.61 6.20
N ILE A 138 3.24 11.65 5.00
CA ILE A 138 2.58 11.21 3.77
C ILE A 138 2.61 9.68 3.69
N PRO A 139 1.46 8.99 3.58
CA PRO A 139 1.42 7.56 3.33
C PRO A 139 1.80 7.26 1.87
N LEU A 140 3.11 7.19 1.59
CA LEU A 140 3.63 6.88 0.26
C LEU A 140 3.02 5.60 -0.30
N LEU A 141 2.98 4.56 0.54
CA LEU A 141 2.24 3.34 0.32
C LEU A 141 1.79 2.84 1.69
N GLU A 142 0.48 2.70 1.86
CA GLU A 142 -0.10 2.09 3.05
C GLU A 142 -0.74 0.76 2.67
N VAL A 143 -0.45 -0.31 3.42
CA VAL A 143 -0.96 -1.65 3.16
C VAL A 143 -1.69 -2.18 4.38
N ALA A 144 -2.79 -2.89 4.12
CA ALA A 144 -3.58 -3.57 5.13
C ALA A 144 -4.10 -4.88 4.54
N GLY A 145 -4.53 -5.80 5.41
CA GLY A 145 -5.05 -7.09 4.97
C GLY A 145 -4.44 -8.23 5.76
N THR A 146 -4.22 -9.36 5.09
CA THR A 146 -3.62 -10.54 5.73
C THR A 146 -2.13 -10.57 5.46
N LEU A 147 -1.31 -10.69 6.50
CA LEU A 147 0.10 -11.05 6.43
C LEU A 147 0.21 -12.57 6.37
N HIS A 148 0.76 -13.08 5.27
CA HIS A 148 1.04 -14.49 5.06
C HIS A 148 2.55 -14.74 5.04
N TYR A 149 3.01 -15.82 5.67
CA TYR A 149 4.41 -16.26 5.62
C TYR A 149 4.58 -17.56 4.83
N ASP A 150 5.33 -17.51 3.73
CA ASP A 150 5.75 -18.70 2.99
C ASP A 150 7.12 -19.16 3.48
N ALA A 151 7.14 -20.20 4.33
CA ALA A 151 8.35 -20.76 4.90
C ALA A 151 9.31 -21.40 3.86
N LYS A 152 8.82 -21.78 2.67
CA LYS A 152 9.68 -22.32 1.60
C LYS A 152 10.42 -21.21 0.87
N ARG A 153 9.77 -20.05 0.70
CA ARG A 153 10.34 -18.89 0.00
C ARG A 153 11.08 -17.93 0.94
N GLY A 154 10.78 -17.95 2.23
CA GLY A 154 11.28 -16.96 3.19
C GLY A 154 10.69 -15.57 2.93
N ASP A 155 9.46 -15.51 2.42
CA ASP A 155 8.81 -14.27 2.01
C ASP A 155 7.54 -14.05 2.85
N TYR A 156 7.36 -12.81 3.29
CA TYR A 156 6.14 -12.31 3.89
C TYR A 156 5.34 -11.53 2.85
N THR A 157 4.03 -11.77 2.77
CA THR A 157 3.14 -11.06 1.86
C THR A 157 2.01 -10.43 2.65
N ILE A 158 1.84 -9.11 2.56
CA ILE A 158 0.68 -8.38 3.09
C ILE A 158 -0.20 -8.01 1.90
N SER A 159 -1.45 -8.43 1.91
CA SER A 159 -2.40 -8.16 0.82
C SER A 159 -3.84 -8.04 1.32
N ASP A 160 -4.60 -7.14 0.70
CA ASP A 160 -6.03 -6.97 0.96
C ASP A 160 -6.93 -8.04 0.28
N HIS A 161 -6.34 -8.82 -0.63
CA HIS A 161 -6.94 -9.92 -1.39
C HIS A 161 -6.04 -11.16 -1.38
N ASP A 162 -6.53 -12.27 -1.93
CA ASP A 162 -5.70 -13.46 -2.16
C ASP A 162 -4.58 -13.15 -3.16
N PRO A 163 -3.29 -13.15 -2.76
CA PRO A 163 -2.19 -12.81 -3.65
C PRO A 163 -1.94 -13.87 -4.74
N THR A 164 -2.59 -15.03 -4.68
CA THR A 164 -2.51 -16.10 -5.69
C THR A 164 -3.54 -15.94 -6.81
N ASP A 165 -4.51 -15.04 -6.66
CA ASP A 165 -5.51 -14.76 -7.69
C ASP A 165 -4.89 -13.96 -8.84
N GLY A 166 -4.56 -14.66 -9.93
CA GLY A 166 -4.00 -14.06 -11.15
C GLY A 166 -4.97 -13.16 -11.92
N THR A 167 -6.24 -13.09 -11.53
CA THR A 167 -7.23 -12.18 -12.13
C THR A 167 -7.35 -10.85 -11.36
N ARG A 168 -6.72 -10.76 -10.19
CA ARG A 168 -6.78 -9.60 -9.30
C ARG A 168 -5.56 -8.69 -9.47
N TYR A 169 -5.75 -7.62 -10.24
CA TYR A 169 -4.73 -6.59 -10.48
C TYR A 169 -4.89 -5.41 -9.52
N GLN A 170 -6.12 -5.11 -9.12
CA GLN A 170 -6.42 -4.06 -8.16
C GLN A 170 -6.03 -4.49 -6.73
N GLY A 171 -5.68 -3.51 -5.90
CA GLY A 171 -5.40 -3.71 -4.48
C GLY A 171 -3.94 -3.56 -4.14
N THR A 172 -3.68 -3.54 -2.84
CA THR A 172 -2.34 -3.37 -2.28
C THR A 172 -1.68 -4.71 -2.03
N VAL A 173 -0.39 -4.82 -2.41
CA VAL A 173 0.45 -5.95 -2.05
C VAL A 173 1.82 -5.44 -1.65
N LEU A 174 2.32 -5.88 -0.50
CA LEU A 174 3.69 -5.68 -0.03
C LEU A 174 4.32 -7.03 0.25
N ASN A 175 5.36 -7.38 -0.50
CA ASN A 175 6.18 -8.54 -0.21
C ASN A 175 7.46 -8.09 0.50
N MET A 176 7.89 -8.84 1.51
CA MET A 176 9.11 -8.59 2.26
C MET A 176 9.91 -9.86 2.41
N ARG A 177 11.20 -9.83 2.06
CA ARG A 177 12.10 -10.97 2.24
C ARG A 177 12.62 -11.03 3.68
N ASP A 178 12.52 -12.19 4.32
CA ASP A 178 12.96 -12.38 5.70
C ASP A 178 14.46 -12.14 5.89
N SER A 179 15.30 -12.57 4.96
CA SER A 179 16.76 -12.53 5.08
C SER A 179 17.32 -11.13 4.87
N THR A 180 16.73 -10.36 3.94
CA THR A 180 17.27 -9.06 3.51
C THR A 180 16.40 -7.86 3.88
N SER A 181 15.16 -8.06 4.33
CA SER A 181 14.15 -7.00 4.51
C SER A 181 13.90 -6.15 3.25
N GLN A 182 14.29 -6.66 2.08
CA GLN A 182 13.97 -6.04 0.80
C GLN A 182 12.47 -6.18 0.53
N MET A 183 11.90 -5.09 0.03
CA MET A 183 10.47 -5.00 -0.23
C MET A 183 10.20 -4.90 -1.72
N THR A 184 9.15 -5.56 -2.19
CA THR A 184 8.50 -5.24 -3.45
C THR A 184 7.05 -4.92 -3.17
N PHE A 185 6.47 -3.99 -3.91
CA PHE A 185 5.11 -3.55 -3.65
C PHE A 185 4.38 -3.13 -4.90
N ARG A 186 3.06 -3.17 -4.82
CA ARG A 186 2.14 -2.55 -5.76
C ARG A 186 0.94 -1.95 -5.04
N GLY A 187 0.37 -0.90 -5.59
CA GLY A 187 -0.89 -0.34 -5.11
C GLY A 187 -1.04 1.15 -5.41
N PRO A 188 -2.10 1.78 -4.85
CA PRO A 188 -2.24 3.23 -4.82
C PRO A 188 -1.09 3.87 -4.03
N MET A 189 -0.66 5.05 -4.45
CA MET A 189 0.46 5.77 -3.83
C MET A 189 0.16 7.26 -3.69
N SER A 190 0.81 7.90 -2.71
CA SER A 190 0.73 9.34 -2.49
C SER A 190 2.13 9.94 -2.42
N PHE A 191 2.45 10.91 -3.27
CA PHE A 191 3.77 11.56 -3.25
C PHE A 191 3.74 12.96 -2.62
N ILE A 192 2.56 13.57 -2.51
CA ILE A 192 2.33 14.92 -2.00
C ILE A 192 1.01 14.97 -1.21
N ASN A 193 0.80 16.06 -0.48
CA ASN A 193 -0.49 16.41 0.11
C ASN A 193 -1.31 17.25 -0.88
N SER A 194 -2.11 16.57 -1.71
CA SER A 194 -2.98 17.21 -2.69
C SER A 194 -3.95 18.23 -2.06
N ASN A 195 -4.19 19.34 -2.75
CA ASN A 195 -5.15 20.37 -2.35
C ASN A 195 -5.99 20.83 -3.55
N LYS A 196 -6.84 21.84 -3.33
CA LYS A 196 -7.78 22.33 -4.35
C LYS A 196 -7.14 22.95 -5.60
N ASN A 197 -5.88 23.38 -5.51
CA ASN A 197 -5.16 24.05 -6.60
C ASN A 197 -4.26 23.08 -7.37
N TYR A 198 -3.75 22.06 -6.69
CA TYR A 198 -2.83 21.09 -7.26
C TYR A 198 -2.96 19.75 -6.54
N GLY A 199 -3.06 18.67 -7.30
CA GLY A 199 -3.10 17.32 -6.77
C GLY A 199 -2.37 16.31 -7.65
N ILE A 200 -1.89 15.24 -7.02
CA ILE A 200 -1.38 14.05 -7.68
C ILE A 200 -2.10 12.84 -7.11
N VAL A 201 -2.73 12.09 -7.98
CA VAL A 201 -3.17 10.71 -7.70
C VAL A 201 -2.21 9.76 -8.39
N ALA A 202 -1.78 8.71 -7.70
CA ALA A 202 -0.80 7.80 -8.24
C ALA A 202 -1.11 6.33 -7.94
N SER A 203 -0.61 5.48 -8.83
CA SER A 203 -0.36 4.06 -8.54
C SER A 203 1.06 3.71 -8.95
N GLY A 204 1.63 2.69 -8.31
CA GLY A 204 2.97 2.28 -8.65
C GLY A 204 3.25 0.82 -8.33
N VAL A 205 4.23 0.29 -9.05
CA VAL A 205 4.93 -0.96 -8.72
C VAL A 205 6.37 -0.59 -8.39
N GLY A 206 6.88 -1.07 -7.27
CA GLY A 206 8.16 -0.60 -6.76
C GLY A 206 8.95 -1.60 -5.95
N GLN A 207 10.17 -1.17 -5.63
CA GLN A 207 11.10 -1.86 -4.77
C GLN A 207 11.63 -0.89 -3.73
N ALA A 208 11.77 -1.35 -2.49
CA ALA A 208 12.34 -0.56 -1.41
C ALA A 208 13.38 -1.37 -0.63
N ASN A 209 14.45 -0.69 -0.25
CA ASN A 209 15.38 -1.13 0.77
C ASN A 209 15.52 0.02 1.79
N PRO A 210 14.70 0.02 2.86
CA PRO A 210 14.74 1.08 3.85
C PRO A 210 16.08 1.21 4.57
N ASP A 211 16.76 0.10 4.82
CA ASP A 211 18.06 0.08 5.50
C ASP A 211 19.17 0.82 4.74
N SER A 212 19.02 0.98 3.42
CA SER A 212 19.96 1.71 2.55
C SER A 212 19.33 2.96 1.93
N ALA A 213 18.12 3.34 2.33
CA ALA A 213 17.33 4.42 1.74
C ALA A 213 17.23 4.35 0.20
N THR A 214 17.12 3.15 -0.38
CA THR A 214 17.03 2.96 -1.83
C THR A 214 15.60 2.63 -2.21
N TYR A 215 14.95 3.50 -3.00
CA TYR A 215 13.57 3.31 -3.42
C TYR A 215 13.42 3.55 -4.93
N ARG A 216 12.64 2.71 -5.58
CA ARG A 216 12.34 2.79 -7.01
C ARG A 216 10.87 2.48 -7.25
N VAL A 217 10.22 3.28 -8.08
CA VAL A 217 8.80 3.11 -8.41
C VAL A 217 8.60 3.33 -9.90
N ARG A 218 7.85 2.45 -10.55
CA ARG A 218 7.27 2.70 -11.87
C ARG A 218 5.83 3.15 -11.67
N ALA A 219 5.58 4.44 -11.85
CA ALA A 219 4.31 5.06 -11.50
C ALA A 219 3.45 5.39 -12.72
N LEU A 220 2.14 5.36 -12.50
CA LEU A 220 1.11 6.06 -13.26
C LEU A 220 0.65 7.24 -12.42
N LEU A 221 0.80 8.46 -12.95
CA LEU A 221 0.50 9.71 -12.27
C LEU A 221 -0.65 10.43 -12.98
N GLY A 222 -1.71 10.74 -12.24
CA GLY A 222 -2.71 11.72 -12.62
C GLY A 222 -2.43 13.05 -11.93
N ILE A 223 -2.14 14.09 -12.72
CA ILE A 223 -1.83 15.43 -12.22
C ILE A 223 -3.02 16.35 -12.47
N ASP A 224 -3.62 16.83 -11.38
CA ASP A 224 -4.72 17.78 -11.38
C ASP A 224 -4.19 19.17 -11.06
N ALA A 225 -3.84 19.91 -12.10
CA ALA A 225 -3.34 21.27 -12.00
C ALA A 225 -4.42 22.26 -12.46
N VAL A 226 -4.77 23.23 -11.62
CA VAL A 226 -5.76 24.25 -11.96
C VAL A 226 -5.19 25.20 -13.02
N MET A 227 -5.67 25.04 -14.25
CA MET A 227 -5.30 25.85 -15.41
C MET A 227 -6.54 26.31 -16.20
N PRO A 228 -6.45 27.38 -17.00
CA PRO A 228 -7.51 27.75 -17.93
C PRO A 228 -7.84 26.59 -18.88
N ALA A 229 -9.13 26.22 -19.00
CA ALA A 229 -9.56 25.10 -19.82
C ALA A 229 -9.07 25.19 -21.28
N LYS A 230 -9.10 26.39 -21.86
CA LYS A 230 -8.59 26.64 -23.22
C LYS A 230 -7.10 26.34 -23.37
N ALA A 231 -6.29 26.60 -22.32
CA ALA A 231 -4.86 26.29 -22.34
C ALA A 231 -4.65 24.76 -22.34
N VAL A 232 -5.41 24.04 -21.50
CA VAL A 232 -5.38 22.56 -21.48
C VAL A 232 -5.81 21.98 -22.82
N GLU A 233 -6.87 22.51 -23.44
CA GLU A 233 -7.35 22.08 -24.77
C GLU A 233 -6.31 22.35 -25.88
N GLN A 234 -5.65 23.50 -25.84
CA GLN A 234 -4.57 23.82 -26.79
C GLN A 234 -3.38 22.88 -26.60
N MET A 235 -2.93 22.67 -25.36
CA MET A 235 -1.84 21.74 -25.03
C MET A 235 -2.16 20.32 -25.51
N ALA A 236 -3.37 19.84 -25.23
CA ALA A 236 -3.87 18.55 -25.70
C ALA A 236 -3.81 18.42 -27.23
N THR A 237 -4.33 19.43 -27.95
CA THR A 237 -4.37 19.42 -29.41
C THR A 237 -2.97 19.44 -30.03
N THR A 238 -2.08 20.29 -29.50
CA THR A 238 -0.70 20.39 -29.96
C THR A 238 0.05 19.07 -29.72
N LEU A 239 -0.01 18.53 -28.51
CA LEU A 239 0.66 17.27 -28.16
C LEU A 239 0.13 16.10 -29.00
N ALA A 240 -1.19 15.96 -29.16
CA ALA A 240 -1.77 14.93 -30.01
C ALA A 240 -1.26 14.97 -31.46
N LYS A 241 -1.04 16.18 -32.00
CA LYS A 241 -0.51 16.37 -33.36
C LYS A 241 0.96 15.95 -33.46
N VAL A 242 1.82 16.44 -32.55
CA VAL A 242 3.27 16.22 -32.65
C VAL A 242 3.68 14.82 -32.21
N THR A 243 2.96 14.19 -31.28
CA THR A 243 3.30 12.85 -30.78
C THR A 243 2.67 11.73 -31.58
N LYS A 244 2.00 12.01 -32.71
CA LYS A 244 1.26 11.01 -33.50
C LYS A 244 2.10 9.79 -33.91
N ASN A 245 3.39 10.00 -34.18
CA ASN A 245 4.33 8.95 -34.59
C ASN A 245 5.39 8.65 -33.52
N ALA A 246 5.21 9.14 -32.29
CA ALA A 246 6.11 8.83 -31.20
C ALA A 246 5.99 7.35 -30.80
N PRO A 247 7.05 6.73 -30.23
CA PRO A 247 6.95 5.38 -29.68
C PRO A 247 5.84 5.29 -28.63
N GLU A 248 5.09 4.19 -28.61
CA GLU A 248 4.01 3.98 -27.64
C GLU A 248 4.55 3.88 -26.21
N ALA A 249 3.87 4.54 -25.26
CA ALA A 249 4.17 4.47 -23.84
C ALA A 249 3.51 3.29 -23.15
N LEU A 250 2.30 2.94 -23.59
CA LEU A 250 1.46 1.90 -23.04
C LEU A 250 1.78 0.56 -23.71
N ASP A 251 2.51 -0.31 -23.00
CA ASP A 251 3.05 -1.56 -23.53
C ASP A 251 2.30 -2.82 -23.07
N GLY A 252 1.35 -2.69 -22.14
CA GLY A 252 0.60 -3.79 -21.56
C GLY A 252 1.42 -4.74 -20.70
N SER A 253 2.59 -4.30 -20.21
CA SER A 253 3.34 -5.04 -19.20
C SER A 253 2.55 -5.24 -17.91
N THR A 254 2.88 -6.28 -17.14
CA THR A 254 2.18 -6.59 -15.88
C THR A 254 2.16 -5.40 -14.92
N ASP A 255 3.27 -4.66 -14.81
CA ASP A 255 3.36 -3.47 -13.94
C ASP A 255 2.41 -2.35 -14.41
N GLU A 256 2.23 -2.20 -15.72
CA GLU A 256 1.26 -1.26 -16.29
C GLU A 256 -0.18 -1.68 -15.96
N LEU A 257 -0.49 -2.98 -16.07
CA LEU A 257 -1.81 -3.50 -15.72
C LEU A 257 -2.13 -3.30 -14.23
N TYR A 258 -1.16 -3.55 -13.34
CA TYR A 258 -1.31 -3.26 -11.91
C TYR A 258 -1.59 -1.77 -11.66
N ASN A 259 -0.90 -0.88 -12.37
CA ASN A 259 -1.10 0.55 -12.24
C ASN A 259 -2.49 0.99 -12.74
N ILE A 260 -2.91 0.53 -13.92
CA ILE A 260 -4.24 0.83 -14.50
C ILE A 260 -5.36 0.33 -13.58
N ALA A 261 -5.22 -0.87 -13.01
CA ALA A 261 -6.23 -1.48 -12.16
C ALA A 261 -6.55 -0.65 -10.90
N GLN A 262 -5.61 0.12 -10.37
CA GLN A 262 -5.87 0.97 -9.21
C GLN A 262 -6.88 2.08 -9.51
N PHE A 263 -6.95 2.53 -10.77
CA PHE A 263 -7.87 3.56 -11.22
C PHE A 263 -9.13 2.98 -11.87
N ALA A 264 -8.98 1.95 -12.70
CA ALA A 264 -10.05 1.41 -13.54
C ALA A 264 -10.62 0.06 -13.07
N GLY A 265 -10.04 -0.54 -12.02
CA GLY A 265 -10.38 -1.88 -11.55
C GLY A 265 -9.95 -2.99 -12.52
N ASP A 266 -10.19 -4.24 -12.14
CA ASP A 266 -9.81 -5.40 -12.96
C ASP A 266 -10.53 -5.41 -14.32
N LYS A 267 -11.80 -4.95 -14.36
CA LYS A 267 -12.55 -4.75 -15.62
C LYS A 267 -11.90 -3.72 -16.55
N GLY A 268 -11.25 -2.71 -15.99
CA GLY A 268 -10.49 -1.73 -16.77
C GLY A 268 -9.26 -2.35 -17.42
N VAL A 269 -8.59 -3.27 -16.71
CA VAL A 269 -7.49 -4.07 -17.26
C VAL A 269 -7.98 -4.99 -18.37
N GLU A 270 -9.13 -5.65 -18.19
CA GLU A 270 -9.77 -6.45 -19.24
C GLU A 270 -10.06 -5.59 -20.48
N ALA A 271 -10.62 -4.39 -20.31
CA ALA A 271 -10.89 -3.46 -21.40
C ALA A 271 -9.61 -2.98 -22.11
N PHE A 272 -8.53 -2.74 -21.37
CA PHE A 272 -7.23 -2.40 -21.93
C PHE A 272 -6.64 -3.55 -22.75
N ASN A 273 -6.73 -4.78 -22.23
CA ASN A 273 -6.17 -5.97 -22.85
C ASN A 273 -7.01 -6.55 -23.99
N ASN A 274 -8.31 -6.21 -24.07
CA ASN A 274 -9.21 -6.66 -25.13
C ASN A 274 -8.96 -5.90 -26.46
N ARG A 275 -7.71 -5.99 -26.95
CA ARG A 275 -7.27 -5.42 -28.22
C ARG A 275 -7.36 -6.46 -29.32
N ARG A 276 -7.81 -6.03 -30.50
CA ARG A 276 -7.61 -6.82 -31.73
C ARG A 276 -6.11 -6.88 -32.02
N PRO A 277 -5.57 -8.02 -32.47
CA PRO A 277 -4.17 -8.08 -32.93
C PRO A 277 -3.89 -6.97 -33.95
N GLY A 278 -2.84 -6.16 -33.69
CA GLY A 278 -2.46 -5.05 -34.56
C GLY A 278 -3.22 -3.73 -34.37
N ALA A 279 -4.17 -3.65 -33.44
CA ALA A 279 -4.80 -2.38 -33.06
C ALA A 279 -3.96 -1.64 -32.01
N ALA A 280 -3.94 -0.30 -32.10
CA ALA A 280 -3.35 0.55 -31.07
C ALA A 280 -4.03 0.32 -29.71
N ALA A 281 -3.27 0.46 -28.63
CA ALA A 281 -3.82 0.36 -27.28
C ALA A 281 -4.92 1.43 -27.06
N PRO A 282 -6.04 1.08 -26.39
CA PRO A 282 -7.02 2.07 -25.99
C PRO A 282 -6.36 3.10 -25.05
N THR A 283 -6.73 4.37 -25.21
CA THR A 283 -6.21 5.43 -24.34
C THR A 283 -6.73 5.24 -22.91
N LEU A 284 -5.92 5.60 -21.91
CA LEU A 284 -6.32 5.51 -20.50
C LEU A 284 -7.61 6.30 -20.21
N ALA A 285 -7.75 7.48 -20.81
CA ALA A 285 -8.94 8.32 -20.71
C ALA A 285 -10.24 7.65 -21.20
N SER A 286 -10.15 6.70 -22.16
CA SER A 286 -11.29 5.94 -22.67
C SER A 286 -11.67 4.74 -21.82
N ILE A 287 -10.74 4.25 -20.98
CA ILE A 287 -10.96 3.09 -20.11
C ILE A 287 -11.67 3.50 -18.82
N SER A 288 -11.29 4.64 -18.25
CA SER A 288 -11.89 5.14 -17.02
C SER A 288 -11.85 6.66 -16.98
N PRO A 289 -12.97 7.33 -16.62
CA PRO A 289 -12.97 8.76 -16.31
C PRO A 289 -12.02 9.14 -15.18
N LYS A 290 -11.67 8.18 -14.29
CA LYS A 290 -10.69 8.39 -13.20
C LYS A 290 -9.24 8.52 -13.69
N LEU A 291 -8.99 8.38 -14.99
CA LEU A 291 -7.68 8.58 -15.63
C LEU A 291 -7.64 9.88 -16.46
N GLN A 292 -8.71 10.68 -16.41
CA GLN A 292 -8.78 11.98 -17.06
C GLN A 292 -8.35 13.07 -16.07
N HIS A 293 -7.09 13.47 -16.19
CA HIS A 293 -6.48 14.52 -15.39
C HIS A 293 -6.02 15.67 -16.27
N THR A 294 -5.58 16.78 -15.66
CA THR A 294 -4.95 17.86 -16.44
C THR A 294 -3.78 17.32 -17.26
N ILE A 295 -2.94 16.48 -16.65
CA ILE A 295 -1.92 15.68 -17.33
C ILE A 295 -1.93 14.27 -16.74
N THR A 296 -1.95 13.24 -17.59
CA THR A 296 -1.81 11.83 -17.16
C THR A 296 -0.50 11.27 -17.70
N LEU A 297 0.40 10.86 -16.81
CA LEU A 297 1.72 10.32 -17.14
C LEU A 297 1.81 8.84 -16.77
N SER A 298 2.17 7.99 -17.72
CA SER A 298 2.49 6.57 -17.49
C SER A 298 3.99 6.32 -17.55
N LYS A 299 4.41 5.13 -17.12
CA LYS A 299 5.80 4.66 -17.21
C LYS A 299 6.82 5.60 -16.56
N VAL A 300 6.39 6.37 -15.55
CA VAL A 300 7.26 7.31 -14.84
C VAL A 300 8.16 6.51 -13.90
N SER A 301 9.42 6.32 -14.30
CA SER A 301 10.40 5.56 -13.52
C SER A 301 11.06 6.45 -12.49
N LEU A 302 10.47 6.55 -11.29
CA LEU A 302 10.93 7.37 -10.18
C LEU A 302 12.02 6.66 -9.37
N ARG A 303 13.04 7.42 -8.97
CA ARG A 303 14.07 7.02 -8.00
C ARG A 303 14.15 8.02 -6.88
N TRP A 304 14.40 7.54 -5.67
CA TRP A 304 14.60 8.41 -4.52
C TRP A 304 16.06 8.86 -4.41
N ASN A 305 16.29 10.15 -4.17
CA ASN A 305 17.59 10.70 -3.81
C ASN A 305 17.60 11.08 -2.32
N ALA A 306 18.27 10.30 -1.48
CA ALA A 306 18.31 10.55 -0.03
C ALA A 306 19.02 11.86 0.37
N LYS A 307 19.94 12.37 -0.48
CA LYS A 307 20.64 13.63 -0.23
C LYS A 307 19.75 14.84 -0.53
N GLN A 308 19.03 14.80 -1.64
CA GLN A 308 18.13 15.87 -2.06
C GLN A 308 16.73 15.76 -1.44
N LYS A 309 16.42 14.59 -0.85
CA LYS A 309 15.12 14.23 -0.30
C LYS A 309 13.99 14.41 -1.32
N ALA A 310 14.26 13.96 -2.54
CA ALA A 310 13.37 14.14 -3.67
C ALA A 310 13.28 12.86 -4.51
N TRP A 311 12.10 12.62 -5.06
CA TRP A 311 11.88 11.69 -6.17
C TRP A 311 12.25 12.38 -7.48
N TYR A 312 12.93 11.64 -8.35
CA TYR A 312 13.25 12.12 -9.69
C TYR A 312 13.03 11.00 -10.72
N SER A 313 12.52 11.36 -11.89
CA SER A 313 12.33 10.42 -12.98
C SER A 313 13.63 10.08 -13.68
N VAL A 314 13.73 8.86 -14.21
CA VAL A 314 14.84 8.41 -15.05
C VAL A 314 14.33 7.85 -16.36
N GLY A 315 14.86 8.35 -17.48
CA GLY A 315 14.48 7.93 -18.82
C GLY A 315 13.29 8.74 -19.37
N LYS A 316 12.70 8.23 -20.46
CA LYS A 316 11.54 8.85 -21.12
C LYS A 316 10.29 8.77 -20.25
N ILE A 317 9.38 9.71 -20.46
CA ILE A 317 8.09 9.81 -19.77
C ILE A 317 6.99 9.35 -20.71
N GLY A 318 6.08 8.52 -20.23
CA GLY A 318 4.87 8.18 -20.97
C GLY A 318 3.83 9.27 -20.84
N LEU A 319 3.52 9.97 -21.92
CA LEU A 319 2.42 10.92 -22.00
C LEU A 319 1.14 10.18 -22.42
N SER A 320 0.25 9.94 -21.44
CA SER A 320 -0.98 9.14 -21.62
C SER A 320 -2.25 9.98 -21.79
N GLY A 321 -2.20 11.26 -21.48
CA GLY A 321 -3.32 12.16 -21.76
C GLY A 321 -3.11 13.57 -21.24
N VAL A 322 -3.90 14.49 -21.80
CA VAL A 322 -4.04 15.87 -21.37
C VAL A 322 -5.52 16.25 -21.41
N GLY A 323 -6.09 16.56 -20.25
CA GLY A 323 -7.53 16.77 -20.11
C GLY A 323 -8.32 15.59 -20.66
N LYS A 324 -9.19 15.84 -21.64
CA LYS A 324 -10.02 14.81 -22.29
C LYS A 324 -9.30 14.06 -23.42
N GLN A 325 -8.16 14.57 -23.88
CA GLN A 325 -7.43 13.98 -25.00
C GLN A 325 -6.55 12.85 -24.48
N GLY A 326 -6.94 11.61 -24.79
CA GLY A 326 -6.09 10.44 -24.60
C GLY A 326 -4.90 10.47 -25.55
N LEU A 327 -3.73 10.10 -25.03
CA LEU A 327 -2.46 10.03 -25.75
C LEU A 327 -1.78 8.70 -25.45
N ASN A 328 -0.80 8.32 -26.27
CA ASN A 328 0.04 7.15 -26.02
C ASN A 328 1.42 7.37 -26.63
N ALA A 329 2.24 8.19 -25.98
CA ALA A 329 3.53 8.60 -26.53
C ALA A 329 4.63 8.63 -25.47
N LEU A 330 5.81 8.11 -25.81
CA LEU A 330 7.04 8.31 -25.04
C LEU A 330 7.72 9.59 -25.48
N VAL A 331 7.89 10.51 -24.54
CA VAL A 331 8.50 11.82 -24.76
C VAL A 331 9.73 11.98 -23.87
N ASP A 332 10.62 12.89 -24.25
CA ASP A 332 11.68 13.34 -23.35
C ASP A 332 11.07 14.23 -22.27
N GLY A 333 11.68 14.24 -21.09
CA GLY A 333 11.10 14.94 -19.95
C GLY A 333 11.75 14.61 -18.63
N TYR A 334 11.26 15.29 -17.61
CA TYR A 334 11.71 15.15 -16.23
C TYR A 334 10.54 15.39 -15.28
N VAL A 335 10.45 14.59 -14.23
CA VAL A 335 9.52 14.75 -13.12
C VAL A 335 10.35 14.74 -11.84
N GLU A 336 10.24 15.79 -11.04
CA GLU A 336 10.75 15.85 -9.68
C GLU A 336 9.61 16.09 -8.71
N ILE A 337 9.61 15.34 -7.61
CA ILE A 337 8.64 15.49 -6.54
C ILE A 337 9.40 15.55 -5.22
N LYS A 338 9.25 16.65 -4.50
CA LYS A 338 9.90 16.90 -3.23
C LYS A 338 8.86 17.36 -2.21
N HIS A 339 8.92 16.78 -1.02
CA HIS A 339 8.28 17.33 0.17
C HIS A 339 9.33 18.12 0.94
N ASP A 340 9.07 19.38 1.28
CA ASP A 340 10.01 20.27 1.95
C ASP A 340 9.31 21.14 2.99
N ASN A 341 9.55 20.92 4.29
CA ASN A 341 8.98 21.70 5.40
C ASN A 341 7.45 21.86 5.31
N ALA A 342 6.73 20.75 5.15
CA ALA A 342 5.28 20.73 4.93
C ALA A 342 4.79 21.43 3.64
N THR A 343 5.69 21.76 2.70
CA THR A 343 5.34 22.26 1.37
C THR A 343 5.71 21.24 0.30
N ASP A 344 4.82 21.04 -0.65
CA ASP A 344 5.07 20.18 -1.79
C ASP A 344 5.64 21.01 -2.95
N VAL A 345 6.74 20.52 -3.51
CA VAL A 345 7.35 21.03 -4.72
C VAL A 345 7.28 19.95 -5.78
N VAL A 346 6.62 20.25 -6.89
CA VAL A 346 6.53 19.35 -8.04
C VAL A 346 6.97 20.09 -9.28
N GLU A 347 7.89 19.48 -10.01
CA GLU A 347 8.40 20.01 -11.26
C GLU A 347 8.25 18.98 -12.36
N ILE A 348 7.63 19.37 -13.47
CA ILE A 348 7.35 18.52 -14.61
C ILE A 348 7.82 19.27 -15.86
N TYR A 349 8.74 18.66 -16.59
CA TYR A 349 9.17 19.08 -17.91
C TYR A 349 8.80 17.98 -18.91
N LEU A 350 8.12 18.35 -20.00
CA LEU A 350 7.74 17.46 -21.08
C LEU A 350 8.19 18.07 -22.41
N GLU A 351 8.99 17.33 -23.16
CA GLU A 351 9.50 17.71 -24.48
C GLU A 351 9.09 16.65 -25.49
N ALA A 352 8.01 16.94 -26.21
CA ALA A 352 7.48 16.03 -27.23
C ALA A 352 8.37 16.03 -28.49
N GLU A 353 8.96 17.19 -28.80
CA GLU A 353 9.96 17.43 -29.83
C GLU A 353 10.69 18.75 -29.51
N PRO A 354 11.85 19.06 -30.14
CA PRO A 354 12.70 20.20 -29.73
C PRO A 354 12.02 21.59 -29.73
N GLN A 355 10.92 21.76 -30.46
CA GLN A 355 10.16 23.02 -30.54
C GLN A 355 8.83 22.99 -29.79
N THR A 356 8.48 21.84 -29.19
CA THR A 356 7.21 21.64 -28.47
C THR A 356 7.50 21.08 -27.09
N TRP A 357 7.59 21.98 -26.11
CA TRP A 357 7.81 21.64 -24.72
C TRP A 357 6.90 22.40 -23.76
N TYR A 358 6.69 21.82 -22.59
CA TYR A 358 5.90 22.37 -21.49
C TYR A 358 6.65 22.16 -20.18
N HIS A 359 6.72 23.21 -19.36
CA HIS A 359 7.30 23.21 -18.03
C HIS A 359 6.24 23.65 -17.03
N LEU A 360 6.03 22.83 -16.00
CA LEU A 360 5.12 23.08 -14.90
C LEU A 360 5.92 23.00 -13.61
N ARG A 361 5.80 24.02 -12.75
CA ARG A 361 6.37 24.02 -11.42
C ARG A 361 5.32 24.43 -10.41
N TYR A 362 4.98 23.54 -9.50
CA TYR A 362 4.15 23.82 -8.34
C TYR A 362 5.05 23.97 -7.11
N ALA A 363 4.98 25.10 -6.43
CA ALA A 363 5.68 25.35 -5.17
C ALA A 363 4.98 26.46 -4.39
N ASN A 364 4.99 26.40 -3.06
CA ASN A 364 4.37 27.42 -2.20
C ASN A 364 2.92 27.76 -2.58
N ASN A 365 2.15 26.74 -2.98
CA ASN A 365 0.78 26.87 -3.46
C ASN A 365 0.59 27.73 -4.73
N VAL A 366 1.67 27.95 -5.49
CA VAL A 366 1.68 28.64 -6.77
C VAL A 366 2.03 27.65 -7.86
N LEU A 367 1.22 27.63 -8.92
CA LEU A 367 1.53 26.92 -10.15
C LEU A 367 2.11 27.91 -11.17
N LEU A 368 3.36 27.67 -11.56
CA LEU A 368 4.01 28.32 -12.69
C LEU A 368 3.94 27.36 -13.89
N VAL A 369 3.57 27.89 -15.04
CA VAL A 369 3.49 27.14 -16.29
C VAL A 369 4.12 27.96 -17.39
N LYS A 370 4.98 27.32 -18.18
CA LYS A 370 5.63 27.91 -19.34
C LYS A 370 5.65 26.91 -20.49
N SER A 371 5.53 27.38 -21.72
CA SER A 371 5.65 26.56 -22.92
C SER A 371 6.57 27.21 -23.95
N SER A 372 6.92 26.45 -24.98
CA SER A 372 7.49 27.00 -26.22
C SER A 372 6.48 27.80 -27.06
N SER A 373 5.19 27.75 -26.73
CA SER A 373 4.12 28.45 -27.48
C SER A 373 3.70 29.75 -26.79
N GLU A 374 3.90 30.89 -27.48
CA GLU A 374 3.43 32.21 -27.03
C GLU A 374 1.91 32.26 -26.87
N ASP A 375 1.16 31.61 -27.77
CA ASP A 375 -0.30 31.51 -27.67
C ASP A 375 -0.73 30.82 -26.37
N PHE A 376 -0.09 29.70 -26.03
CA PHE A 376 -0.37 28.98 -24.79
C PHE A 376 -0.05 29.84 -23.57
N ASP A 377 1.12 30.49 -23.55
CA ASP A 377 1.53 31.38 -22.46
C ASP A 377 0.57 32.58 -22.31
N GLY A 378 0.05 33.10 -23.42
CA GLY A 378 -0.98 34.12 -23.46
C GLY A 378 -2.28 33.67 -22.80
N LEU A 379 -2.70 32.42 -23.03
CA LEU A 379 -3.89 31.84 -22.37
C LEU A 379 -3.70 31.66 -20.86
N ILE A 380 -2.49 31.31 -20.41
CA ILE A 380 -2.16 31.23 -18.98
C ILE A 380 -2.22 32.63 -18.34
N SER A 381 -1.58 33.61 -18.98
CA SER A 381 -1.44 34.98 -18.46
C SER A 381 -2.77 35.74 -18.41
N ALA A 382 -3.67 35.53 -19.39
CA ALA A 382 -4.97 36.20 -19.47
C ALA A 382 -5.91 35.92 -18.28
N LYS A 383 -5.58 34.93 -17.44
CA LYS A 383 -6.38 34.51 -16.27
C LYS A 383 -5.63 34.65 -14.95
N GLN A 384 -4.38 35.12 -14.94
CA GLN A 384 -3.68 35.44 -13.68
C GLN A 384 -4.34 36.64 -13.00
N LYS A 385 -4.95 36.41 -11.83
CA LYS A 385 -5.32 37.48 -10.91
C LYS A 385 -4.11 37.80 -10.04
N GLY A 386 -3.38 38.87 -10.38
CA GLY A 386 -2.27 39.39 -9.57
C GLY A 386 -0.99 39.46 -10.38
N SER A 387 -0.47 40.67 -10.53
CA SER A 387 0.83 40.97 -11.13
C SER A 387 1.94 40.24 -10.39
N ILE A 388 2.77 39.51 -11.13
CA ILE A 388 4.14 39.19 -10.68
C ILE A 388 4.94 40.44 -10.99
N GLU A 389 5.08 41.34 -10.01
CA GLU A 389 6.17 42.31 -10.06
C GLU A 389 7.48 41.52 -10.03
N THR A 390 8.36 41.87 -10.96
CA THR A 390 9.60 41.17 -11.30
C THR A 390 10.72 41.51 -10.35
#